data_AF-A0A6V8SHG6-F1
#
_entry.id   AF-A0A6V8SHG6-F1
#
_cell.length_a   1.000
_cell.length_b   1.000
_cell.length_c   1.000
_cell.angle_alpha   90.00
_cell.angle_beta   90.00
_cell.angle_gamma   90.00
#
_symmetry.space_group_name_H-M   'P 1'
#
loop_
_entity.id
_entity.type
_entity.pdbx_description
1 polymer ?
#
loop_
_entity_poly.entity_id
_entity_poly.type
_entity_poly.pdbx_seq_one_letter_code
_entity_poly.pdbx_strand_id
1 'polypeptide(L)'
;MKTKNAIAILFPSIIMMLITVFSFSNDRMKEYDKMGLLILALLLIFPILFAIQGVIIGKMKLNVFLSLGISAAVFTFLSLICLNSSALFYCVIYLPLWGLGYLFGRWFYGKSKV
;
A
#
# COMPACT_ATOMS: atom_id res chain seq x y z
N MET A 1 -15.17 -5.49 -13.83
CA MET A 1 -13.75 -5.85 -13.61
C MET A 1 -13.70 -7.31 -13.13
N LYS A 2 -12.75 -8.14 -13.57
CA LYS A 2 -12.65 -9.53 -13.07
C LYS A 2 -12.22 -9.53 -11.59
N THR A 3 -12.74 -10.45 -10.78
CA THR A 3 -12.48 -10.51 -9.32
C THR A 3 -10.98 -10.53 -8.98
N LYS A 4 -10.18 -11.28 -9.73
CA LYS A 4 -8.72 -11.34 -9.56
C LYS A 4 -8.04 -9.97 -9.70
N ASN A 5 -8.54 -9.14 -10.62
CA ASN A 5 -8.00 -7.79 -10.82
C ASN A 5 -8.41 -6.86 -9.66
N ALA A 6 -9.62 -7.03 -9.13
CA ALA A 6 -10.09 -6.26 -7.98
C ALA A 6 -9.25 -6.53 -6.75
N ILE A 7 -8.96 -7.81 -6.48
CA ILE A 7 -8.08 -8.22 -5.39
C ILE A 7 -6.69 -7.60 -5.58
N ALA A 8 -6.10 -7.71 -6.76
CA ALA A 8 -4.77 -7.14 -7.05
C ALA A 8 -4.70 -5.61 -6.84
N ILE A 9 -5.79 -4.90 -7.13
CA ILE A 9 -5.87 -3.45 -6.93
C ILE A 9 -6.09 -3.10 -5.46
N LEU A 10 -6.97 -3.82 -4.76
CA LEU A 10 -7.43 -3.47 -3.40
C LEU A 10 -6.57 -4.06 -2.28
N PHE A 11 -5.79 -5.12 -2.51
CA PHE A 11 -5.05 -5.81 -1.44
C PHE A 11 -4.18 -4.89 -0.57
N PRO A 12 -3.45 -3.88 -1.09
CA PRO A 12 -2.60 -3.04 -0.25
C PRO A 12 -3.45 -2.19 0.67
N SER A 13 -4.50 -1.59 0.12
CA SER A 13 -5.45 -0.77 0.85
C SER A 13 -6.14 -1.56 1.96
N ILE A 14 -6.53 -2.80 1.68
CA ILE A 14 -7.14 -3.69 2.68
C ILE A 14 -6.14 -3.99 3.80
N ILE A 15 -4.90 -4.36 3.47
CA ILE A 15 -3.88 -4.68 4.49
C ILE A 15 -3.54 -3.44 5.34
N MET A 16 -3.37 -2.27 4.73
CA MET A 16 -3.12 -1.02 5.45
C MET A 16 -4.25 -0.71 6.44
N MET A 17 -5.49 -0.87 6.01
CA MET A 17 -6.66 -0.67 6.85
C MET A 17 -6.72 -1.67 8.01
N LEU A 18 -6.46 -2.95 7.74
CA LEU A 18 -6.45 -4.00 8.77
C LEU A 18 -5.38 -3.76 9.83
N ILE A 19 -4.16 -3.39 9.42
CA ILE A 19 -3.07 -3.07 10.37
C ILE A 19 -3.46 -1.89 11.24
N THR A 20 -4.05 -0.85 10.64
CA THR A 20 -4.45 0.36 11.37
C THR A 20 -5.57 0.06 12.35
N VAL A 21 -6.63 -0.64 11.92
CA VAL A 21 -7.72 -1.06 12.80
C VAL A 21 -7.21 -1.96 13.92
N PHE A 22 -6.37 -2.95 13.61
CA PHE A 22 -5.78 -3.82 14.63
C PHE A 22 -4.96 -3.04 15.67
N SER A 23 -4.24 -2.00 15.23
CA SER A 23 -3.46 -1.14 16.14
C SER A 23 -4.34 -0.42 17.14
N PHE A 24 -5.50 0.11 16.72
CA PHE A 24 -6.35 0.90 17.61
C PHE A 24 -7.39 0.08 18.38
N SER A 25 -7.91 -0.98 17.78
CA SER A 25 -8.98 -1.82 18.36
C SER A 25 -8.49 -2.83 19.41
N ASN A 26 -7.17 -3.00 19.58
CA ASN A 26 -6.65 -3.93 20.58
C ASN A 26 -6.47 -3.24 21.94
N ASP A 27 -7.46 -3.37 22.81
CA ASP A 27 -7.45 -2.78 24.16
C ASP A 27 -6.38 -3.39 25.09
N ARG A 28 -5.81 -4.54 24.73
CA ARG A 28 -4.74 -5.19 25.51
C ARG A 28 -3.36 -4.57 25.23
N MET A 29 -3.20 -3.81 24.15
CA MET A 29 -1.95 -3.14 23.82
C MET A 29 -1.84 -1.80 24.57
N LYS A 30 -0.65 -1.50 25.11
CA LYS A 30 -0.37 -0.18 25.67
C LYS A 30 -0.26 0.84 24.52
N GLU A 31 -0.55 2.11 24.80
CA GLU A 31 -0.52 3.17 23.78
C GLU A 31 0.82 3.25 23.03
N TYR A 32 1.93 3.07 23.73
CA TYR A 32 3.27 3.03 23.12
C TYR A 32 3.43 1.88 22.11
N ASP A 33 2.86 0.71 22.38
CA ASP A 33 2.92 -0.44 21.49
C ASP A 33 2.05 -0.21 20.24
N LYS A 34 0.87 0.42 20.42
CA LYS A 34 -0.02 0.80 19.31
C LYS A 34 0.69 1.75 18.35
N MET A 35 1.31 2.80 18.88
CA MET A 35 2.08 3.77 18.09
C MET A 35 3.32 3.14 17.45
N GLY A 36 4.02 2.25 18.17
CA GLY A 36 5.17 1.52 17.64
C GLY A 36 4.83 0.66 16.43
N LEU A 37 3.73 -0.09 16.48
CA LEU A 37 3.27 -0.91 15.36
C LEU A 37 2.89 -0.05 14.15
N LEU A 38 2.29 1.12 14.39
CA LEU A 38 1.88 2.03 13.34
C LEU A 38 3.06 2.73 12.68
N ILE A 39 4.10 3.10 13.45
CA ILE A 39 5.37 3.62 12.93
C ILE A 39 6.09 2.55 12.11
N LEU A 40 6.14 1.29 12.60
CA LEU A 40 6.72 0.18 11.84
C LEU A 40 5.96 -0.04 10.53
N ALA A 41 4.63 0.03 10.57
CA ALA A 41 3.80 -0.10 9.38
C ALA A 41 4.07 1.02 8.38
N LEU A 42 4.18 2.26 8.85
CA LEU A 42 4.51 3.43 8.05
C LEU A 42 5.89 3.31 7.39
N LEU A 43 6.93 3.01 8.18
CA LEU A 43 8.31 3.01 7.68
C LEU A 43 8.63 1.81 6.78
N LEU A 44 7.99 0.66 7.00
CA LEU A 44 8.39 -0.59 6.36
C LEU A 44 7.24 -1.27 5.62
N ILE A 45 6.11 -1.53 6.28
CA ILE A 45 5.07 -2.39 5.70
C ILE A 45 4.37 -1.70 4.53
N PHE A 46 3.93 -0.45 4.70
CA PHE A 46 3.25 0.31 3.67
C PHE A 46 4.10 0.54 2.41
N PRO A 47 5.37 0.98 2.50
CA PRO A 47 6.20 1.11 1.31
C PRO A 47 6.39 -0.22 0.56
N ILE A 48 6.54 -1.33 1.29
CA ILE A 48 6.60 -2.67 0.70
C ILE A 48 5.28 -3.03 0.00
N LEU A 49 4.13 -2.74 0.62
CA LEU A 49 2.82 -2.98 0.02
C LEU A 49 2.63 -2.20 -1.29
N PHE A 50 3.07 -0.93 -1.33
CA PHE A 50 3.06 -0.12 -2.55
C PHE A 50 3.98 -0.72 -3.63
N ALA A 51 5.19 -1.15 -3.27
CA ALA A 51 6.11 -1.80 -4.21
C ALA A 51 5.53 -3.10 -4.79
N ILE A 52 4.98 -3.98 -3.93
CA ILE A 52 4.35 -5.24 -4.35
C ILE A 52 3.13 -4.96 -5.25
N GLN A 53 2.31 -3.95 -4.91
CA GLN A 53 1.20 -3.54 -5.77
C GLN A 53 1.71 -3.13 -7.15
N GLY A 54 2.77 -2.31 -7.22
CA GLY A 54 3.43 -1.95 -8.46
C GLY A 54 3.76 -3.20 -9.30
N VAL A 55 4.47 -4.17 -8.71
CA VAL A 55 4.87 -5.42 -9.40
C VAL A 55 3.67 -6.17 -9.96
N ILE A 56 2.63 -6.36 -9.15
CA ILE A 56 1.44 -7.11 -9.54
C ILE A 56 0.71 -6.40 -10.70
N ILE A 57 0.54 -5.07 -10.60
CA ILE A 57 -0.12 -4.26 -11.63
C ILE A 57 0.68 -4.26 -12.93
N GLY A 58 2.01 -4.18 -12.86
CA GLY A 58 2.91 -4.28 -14.00
C GLY A 58 2.81 -5.63 -14.71
N LYS A 59 2.77 -6.72 -13.94
CA LYS A 59 2.59 -8.09 -14.46
C LYS A 59 1.22 -8.29 -15.11
N MET A 60 0.15 -7.83 -14.45
CA MET A 60 -1.24 -8.05 -14.89
C MET A 60 -1.71 -7.03 -15.95
N LYS A 61 -0.88 -6.03 -16.28
CA LYS A 61 -1.20 -4.93 -17.21
C LYS A 61 -2.51 -4.23 -16.84
N LEU A 62 -2.72 -3.99 -15.55
CA LEU A 62 -3.91 -3.31 -15.02
C LEU A 62 -3.74 -1.79 -15.06
N ASN A 63 -4.84 -1.07 -14.78
CA ASN A 63 -4.86 0.38 -14.80
C ASN A 63 -4.02 0.95 -13.64
N VAL A 64 -2.91 1.59 -14.02
CA VAL A 64 -1.91 2.20 -13.14
C VAL A 64 -2.53 3.26 -12.23
N PHE A 65 -3.24 4.23 -12.82
CA PHE A 65 -3.80 5.36 -12.09
C PHE A 65 -4.89 4.91 -11.10
N LEU A 66 -5.71 3.94 -11.49
CA LEU A 66 -6.74 3.40 -10.62
C LEU A 66 -6.14 2.71 -9.38
N SER A 67 -5.13 1.86 -9.58
CA SER A 67 -4.47 1.13 -8.49
C SER A 67 -3.78 2.07 -7.51
N LEU A 68 -2.92 2.94 -8.04
CA LEU A 68 -2.14 3.88 -7.23
C LEU A 68 -3.06 4.90 -6.55
N GLY A 69 -4.09 5.39 -7.26
CA GLY A 69 -5.09 6.29 -6.69
C GLY A 69 -5.83 5.70 -5.50
N ILE A 70 -6.26 4.43 -5.57
CA ILE A 70 -6.98 3.79 -4.46
C ILE A 70 -6.06 3.61 -3.24
N SER A 71 -4.82 3.17 -3.43
CA SER A 71 -3.90 2.98 -2.31
C SER A 71 -3.40 4.29 -1.71
N ALA A 72 -3.15 5.31 -2.54
CA ALA A 72 -2.84 6.66 -2.07
C ALA A 72 -4.01 7.31 -1.33
N ALA A 73 -5.24 7.15 -1.82
CA ALA A 73 -6.43 7.69 -1.16
C ALA A 73 -6.67 7.05 0.20
N VAL A 74 -6.56 5.72 0.30
CA VAL A 74 -6.71 5.02 1.59
C VAL A 74 -5.59 5.39 2.55
N PHE A 75 -4.35 5.45 2.08
CA PHE A 75 -3.24 5.89 2.92
C PHE A 75 -3.43 7.34 3.42
N THR A 76 -3.89 8.24 2.55
CA THR A 76 -4.19 9.65 2.91
C THR A 76 -5.30 9.71 3.96
N PHE A 77 -6.38 8.96 3.76
CA PHE A 77 -7.50 8.89 4.70
C PHE A 77 -7.06 8.37 6.07
N LEU A 78 -6.32 7.25 6.11
CA LEU A 78 -5.75 6.71 7.35
C LEU A 78 -4.79 7.72 7.99
N SER A 79 -4.00 8.43 7.18
CA SER A 79 -3.05 9.42 7.70
C SER A 79 -3.75 10.61 8.36
N LEU A 80 -4.89 11.05 7.83
CA LEU A 80 -5.65 12.18 8.40
C LEU A 80 -6.38 11.82 9.69
N ILE A 81 -6.78 10.55 9.85
CA ILE A 81 -7.58 10.11 11.01
C ILE A 81 -6.69 9.58 12.14
N CYS A 82 -5.66 8.80 11.79
CA CYS A 82 -4.89 8.01 12.73
C CYS A 82 -3.47 8.54 12.96
N LEU A 83 -2.96 9.39 12.07
CA LEU A 83 -1.60 9.91 12.10
C LEU A 83 -1.60 11.45 12.09
N ASN A 84 -0.40 12.01 12.18
CA ASN A 84 -0.20 13.45 12.04
C ASN A 84 -0.12 13.85 10.55
N SER A 85 -0.37 15.12 10.23
CA SER A 85 -0.27 15.68 8.87
C SER A 85 1.11 15.46 8.23
N SER A 86 2.17 15.35 9.03
CA SER A 86 3.52 14.99 8.57
C SER A 86 3.59 13.60 7.93
N ALA A 87 2.67 12.68 8.24
CA ALA A 87 2.61 11.36 7.60
C ALA A 87 2.26 11.44 6.10
N LEU A 88 1.66 12.54 5.64
CA LEU A 88 1.39 12.74 4.21
C LEU A 88 2.68 12.84 3.37
N PHE A 89 3.80 13.23 3.99
CA PHE A 89 5.10 13.26 3.30
C PHE A 89 5.51 11.87 2.78
N TYR A 90 5.07 10.79 3.44
CA TYR A 90 5.37 9.43 3.00
C TYR A 90 4.72 9.06 1.67
N CYS A 91 3.66 9.76 1.22
CA CYS A 91 3.14 9.61 -0.14
C CYS A 91 4.25 9.83 -1.18
N VAL A 92 5.10 10.84 -0.96
CA VAL A 92 6.20 11.18 -1.88
C VAL A 92 7.24 10.06 -1.94
N ILE A 93 7.40 9.28 -0.86
CA ILE A 93 8.33 8.14 -0.79
C ILE A 93 7.71 6.89 -1.42
N TYR A 94 6.41 6.65 -1.22
CA TYR A 94 5.74 5.45 -1.69
C TYR A 94 5.50 5.45 -3.20
N LEU A 95 5.32 6.64 -3.81
CA LEU A 95 5.11 6.79 -5.25
C LEU A 95 6.30 6.24 -6.08
N PRO A 96 7.57 6.61 -5.82
CA PRO A 96 8.73 6.01 -6.46
C PRO A 96 8.83 4.49 -6.25
N LEU A 97 8.56 4.00 -5.04
CA LEU A 97 8.64 2.57 -4.74
C LEU A 97 7.59 1.77 -5.53
N TRP A 98 6.37 2.30 -5.63
CA TRP A 98 5.34 1.75 -6.49
C TRP A 98 5.78 1.75 -7.96
N GLY A 99 6.36 2.85 -8.43
CA GLY A 99 6.86 3.00 -9.80
C GLY A 99 7.95 1.98 -10.14
N LEU A 100 8.92 1.80 -9.24
CA LEU A 100 9.97 0.79 -9.37
C LEU A 100 9.39 -0.62 -9.43
N GLY A 101 8.44 -0.93 -8.54
CA GLY A 101 7.70 -2.20 -8.57
C GLY A 101 6.99 -2.41 -9.91
N TYR A 102 6.30 -1.40 -10.42
CA TYR A 102 5.61 -1.46 -11.71
C TYR A 102 6.56 -1.76 -12.87
N LEU A 103 7.68 -1.03 -12.95
CA LEU A 103 8.69 -1.24 -13.99
C LEU A 103 9.25 -2.66 -13.91
N PHE A 104 9.58 -3.12 -12.70
CA PHE A 104 10.07 -4.48 -12.47
C PHE A 104 9.04 -5.53 -12.93
N GLY A 105 7.78 -5.42 -12.49
CA GLY A 105 6.71 -6.33 -12.87
C GLY A 105 6.47 -6.36 -14.37
N ARG A 106 6.51 -5.20 -15.03
CA ARG A 106 6.33 -5.09 -16.47
C ARG A 106 7.52 -5.65 -17.25
N TRP A 107 8.76 -5.45 -16.79
CA TRP A 107 9.94 -5.88 -17.54
C TRP A 107 10.16 -7.40 -17.45
N PHE A 108 10.08 -7.97 -16.25
CA PHE A 108 10.35 -9.39 -16.04
C PHE A 108 9.20 -10.29 -16.50
N TYR A 109 7.94 -9.88 -16.28
CA TYR A 109 6.78 -10.71 -16.64
C TYR A 109 6.12 -10.30 -17.97
N GLY A 110 6.39 -9.09 -18.47
CA GLY A 110 5.82 -8.61 -19.73
C GLY A 110 6.42 -9.27 -20.98
N LYS A 111 7.62 -9.85 -20.88
CA LYS A 111 8.25 -10.64 -21.96
C LYS A 111 7.87 -12.13 -21.96
N SER A 112 7.20 -12.64 -20.92
CA SER A 112 6.80 -14.04 -20.80
C SER A 112 5.50 -14.33 -21.56
N LYS A 113 5.50 -14.05 -22.87
CA LYS A 113 4.62 -14.64 -23.87
C LYS A 113 5.48 -14.88 -25.11
N VAL A 114 6.25 -15.96 -25.08
CA VAL A 114 6.67 -16.69 -26.28
C VAL A 114 5.84 -17.96 -26.29
#